data_AF-A0A512UJW4-F1
#
_entry.id   AF-A0A512UJW4-F1
#
_cell.length_a   1.000
_cell.length_b   1.000
_cell.length_c   1.000
_cell.angle_alpha   90.00
_cell.angle_beta   90.00
_cell.angle_gamma   90.00
#
_symmetry.space_group_name_H-M   'P 1'
#
loop_
_entity.id
_entity.type
_entity.pdbx_description
1 polymer ?
#
loop_
_entity_poly.entity_id
_entity_poly.type
_entity_poly.pdbx_seq_one_letter_code
_entity_poly.pdbx_strand_id
1 'polypeptide(L)'
;MEEPLREGRTTLPRAPTKPNTFSLMTETEKPLDPIENSQRLHLFPKERVYTVAVVAAMVGSGQGFFSGVKSSSLRYLTENAHRLPRTVGGWYFYHKKKNYIMLLAGFKQAATLAVKYSIGVSAFLGVEAGLDFTRGTTDFINTTIVGAAASYAFGSYKHMTRVQKFNYVKKGSLLALCYGLAQDAMIYGRGGYVWYTQFSSSKPSMVQL
;
A
#
# COMPACT_ATOMS: atom_id res chain seq x y z
N MET A 1 55.94 -30.66 -55.80
CA MET A 1 54.93 -31.72 -55.63
C MET A 1 53.96 -31.19 -54.60
N GLU A 2 52.84 -30.65 -55.07
CA GLU A 2 51.81 -30.03 -54.24
C GLU A 2 50.82 -31.10 -53.75
N GLU A 3 50.44 -31.03 -52.47
CA GLU A 3 49.36 -31.83 -51.88
C GLU A 3 48.02 -31.11 -52.10
N PRO A 4 46.92 -31.81 -52.46
CA PRO A 4 45.65 -31.16 -52.75
C PRO A 4 44.83 -30.89 -51.48
N LEU A 5 44.14 -29.75 -51.50
CA LEU A 5 43.21 -29.23 -50.50
C LEU A 5 42.09 -30.22 -50.17
N ARG A 6 42.03 -30.72 -48.93
CA ARG A 6 40.85 -31.43 -48.39
C ARG A 6 39.76 -30.43 -47.99
N GLU A 7 38.80 -30.29 -48.91
CA GLU A 7 37.36 -30.11 -48.75
C GLU A 7 36.83 -29.66 -47.37
N GLY A 8 36.29 -28.43 -47.34
CA GLY A 8 35.66 -27.81 -46.19
C GLY A 8 34.39 -28.53 -45.75
N ARG A 9 34.41 -29.06 -44.52
CA ARG A 9 33.24 -29.59 -43.84
C ARG A 9 32.33 -28.42 -43.46
N THR A 10 31.27 -28.18 -44.23
CA THR A 10 30.24 -27.16 -43.93
C THR A 10 29.50 -27.55 -42.66
N THR A 11 29.88 -26.98 -41.52
CA THR A 11 29.10 -27.13 -40.28
C THR A 11 27.86 -26.25 -40.40
N LEU A 12 26.67 -26.87 -40.49
CA LEU A 12 25.40 -26.15 -40.41
C LEU A 12 25.39 -25.29 -39.13
N PRO A 13 24.85 -24.05 -39.17
CA PRO A 13 24.72 -23.24 -37.97
C PRO A 13 23.83 -23.99 -36.96
N ARG A 14 24.39 -24.28 -35.78
CA ARG A 14 23.68 -24.90 -34.67
C ARG A 14 22.48 -24.01 -34.34
N ALA A 15 21.26 -24.56 -34.45
CA ALA A 15 20.03 -23.87 -34.06
C ALA A 15 20.16 -23.33 -32.61
N PRO A 16 19.57 -22.17 -32.28
CA PRO A 16 19.61 -21.64 -30.92
C PRO A 16 18.95 -22.64 -29.98
N THR A 17 19.76 -23.28 -29.13
CA THR A 17 19.29 -24.16 -28.08
C THR A 17 18.43 -23.34 -27.12
N LYS A 18 17.13 -23.66 -27.03
CA LYS A 18 16.25 -23.08 -26.01
C LYS A 18 16.90 -23.30 -24.64
N PRO A 19 16.99 -22.28 -23.77
CA PRO A 19 17.61 -22.43 -22.47
C PRO A 19 16.91 -23.55 -21.71
N ASN A 20 17.70 -24.41 -21.10
CA ASN A 20 17.23 -25.59 -20.39
C ASN A 20 16.31 -25.14 -19.23
N THR A 21 15.22 -25.85 -18.97
CA THR A 21 14.30 -25.53 -17.85
C THR A 21 15.03 -25.46 -16.51
N PHE A 22 16.11 -26.22 -16.34
CA PHE A 22 16.97 -26.18 -15.17
C PHE A 22 17.70 -24.84 -15.02
N SER A 23 18.20 -24.24 -16.11
CA SER A 23 18.85 -22.92 -16.08
C SER A 23 17.88 -21.79 -15.74
N LEU A 24 16.58 -21.92 -16.06
CA LEU A 24 15.55 -20.98 -15.62
C LEU A 24 15.24 -21.11 -14.12
N MET A 25 15.40 -22.30 -13.55
CA MET A 25 15.24 -22.52 -12.10
C MET A 25 16.46 -22.02 -11.31
N THR A 26 17.65 -21.95 -11.93
CA THR A 26 18.88 -21.50 -11.26
C THR A 26 19.00 -19.98 -11.12
N GLU A 27 18.17 -19.19 -11.84
CA GLU A 27 18.13 -17.72 -11.66
C GLU A 27 17.37 -17.26 -10.42
N THR A 28 16.76 -18.19 -9.66
CA THR A 28 15.95 -17.84 -8.47
C THR A 28 16.79 -17.47 -7.25
N GLU A 29 18.08 -17.82 -7.20
CA GLU A 29 19.00 -17.41 -6.12
C GLU A 29 20.02 -16.39 -6.61
N LYS A 30 19.55 -15.18 -6.93
CA LYS A 30 20.44 -14.02 -6.95
C LYS A 30 20.66 -13.58 -5.50
N PRO A 31 21.91 -13.45 -5.00
CA PRO A 31 22.13 -12.88 -3.68
C PRO A 31 21.51 -11.47 -3.68
N LEU A 32 20.47 -11.27 -2.87
CA LEU A 32 19.73 -10.02 -2.84
C LEU A 32 20.65 -8.87 -2.45
N ASP A 33 20.60 -7.77 -3.19
CA ASP A 33 21.42 -6.60 -2.90
C ASP A 33 21.10 -6.10 -1.48
N PRO A 34 22.09 -5.66 -0.67
CA PRO A 34 21.86 -5.15 0.70
C PRO A 34 20.83 -4.01 0.76
N ILE A 35 20.66 -3.30 -0.36
CA ILE A 35 19.71 -2.21 -0.57
C ILE A 35 18.27 -2.75 -0.69
N GLU A 36 18.05 -3.92 -1.32
CA GLU A 36 16.72 -4.53 -1.50
C GLU A 36 16.14 -5.06 -0.18
N ASN A 37 16.99 -5.64 0.69
CA ASN A 37 16.57 -6.09 2.02
C ASN A 37 16.21 -4.93 2.97
N SER A 38 16.74 -3.74 2.71
CA SER A 38 16.43 -2.54 3.51
C SER A 38 15.15 -1.83 3.04
N GLN A 39 14.51 -2.27 1.95
CA GLN A 39 13.27 -1.66 1.48
C GLN A 39 12.07 -2.08 2.33
N ARG A 40 11.26 -1.08 2.73
CA ARG A 40 10.09 -1.21 3.63
C ARG A 40 9.01 -2.22 3.20
N LEU A 41 9.01 -2.66 1.94
CA LEU A 41 8.07 -3.69 1.44
C LEU A 41 8.68 -4.59 0.33
N HIS A 42 10.00 -4.55 0.12
CA HIS A 42 10.66 -5.30 -0.97
C HIS A 42 10.21 -4.92 -2.40
N LEU A 43 9.60 -3.73 -2.52
CA LEU A 43 9.21 -3.15 -3.81
C LEU A 43 9.98 -1.86 -4.01
N PHE A 44 10.37 -1.61 -5.26
CA PHE A 44 10.92 -0.33 -5.67
C PHE A 44 9.96 0.80 -5.28
N PRO A 45 10.44 1.99 -4.88
CA PRO A 45 9.61 3.09 -4.39
C PRO A 45 8.42 3.43 -5.30
N LYS A 46 8.58 3.28 -6.62
CA LYS A 46 7.53 3.52 -7.63
C LYS A 46 6.42 2.47 -7.55
N GLU A 47 6.79 1.19 -7.56
CA GLU A 47 5.85 0.06 -7.51
C GLU A 47 5.09 0.02 -6.19
N ARG A 48 5.77 0.37 -5.08
CA ARG A 48 5.17 0.48 -3.75
C ARG A 48 4.00 1.46 -3.74
N VAL A 49 4.18 2.64 -4.34
CA VAL A 49 3.13 3.67 -4.36
C VAL A 49 1.91 3.18 -5.14
N TYR A 50 2.09 2.54 -6.30
CA TYR A 50 0.97 2.00 -7.08
C TYR A 50 0.20 0.92 -6.33
N THR A 51 0.90 -0.08 -5.78
CA THR A 51 0.25 -1.20 -5.08
C THR A 51 -0.51 -0.70 -3.85
N VAL A 52 0.12 0.16 -3.04
CA VAL A 52 -0.53 0.69 -1.83
C VAL A 52 -1.67 1.64 -2.18
N ALA A 53 -1.58 2.41 -3.27
CA ALA A 53 -2.67 3.26 -3.75
C ALA A 53 -3.90 2.43 -4.14
N VAL A 54 -3.69 1.31 -4.84
CA VAL A 54 -4.77 0.38 -5.23
C VAL A 54 -5.43 -0.24 -4.00
N VAL A 55 -4.64 -0.71 -3.03
CA VAL A 55 -5.17 -1.26 -1.76
C VAL A 55 -5.94 -0.18 -0.99
N ALA A 56 -5.39 1.03 -0.88
CA ALA A 56 -6.05 2.16 -0.22
C ALA A 56 -7.37 2.53 -0.91
N ALA A 57 -7.43 2.46 -2.24
CA ALA A 57 -8.65 2.68 -3.01
C ALA A 57 -9.71 1.60 -2.71
N MET A 58 -9.32 0.33 -2.58
CA MET A 58 -10.25 -0.75 -2.20
C MET A 58 -10.83 -0.55 -0.80
N VAL A 59 -9.96 -0.26 0.18
CA VAL A 59 -10.38 0.01 1.57
C VAL A 59 -11.29 1.24 1.64
N GLY A 60 -10.91 2.33 0.96
CA GLY A 60 -11.71 3.55 0.87
C GLY A 60 -13.06 3.33 0.18
N SER A 61 -13.10 2.49 -0.86
CA SER A 61 -14.34 2.10 -1.54
C SER A 61 -15.28 1.35 -0.62
N GLY A 62 -14.78 0.34 0.10
CA GLY A 62 -15.57 -0.43 1.06
C GLY A 62 -16.17 0.46 2.15
N GLN A 63 -15.34 1.29 2.78
CA GLN A 63 -15.80 2.22 3.82
C GLN A 63 -16.82 3.24 3.28
N GLY A 64 -16.59 3.77 2.07
CA GLY A 64 -17.51 4.69 1.40
C GLY A 64 -18.84 4.05 1.05
N PHE A 65 -18.83 2.80 0.60
CA PHE A 65 -20.04 2.05 0.32
C PHE A 65 -20.90 1.87 1.57
N PHE A 66 -20.33 1.37 2.67
CA PHE A 66 -21.08 1.16 3.92
C PHE A 66 -21.63 2.47 4.50
N SER A 67 -20.83 3.53 4.49
CA SER A 67 -21.26 4.87 4.91
C SER A 67 -22.43 5.39 4.05
N GLY A 68 -22.33 5.25 2.73
CA GLY A 68 -23.34 5.71 1.79
C GLY A 68 -24.65 4.96 1.91
N VAL A 69 -24.59 3.64 2.03
CA VAL A 69 -25.74 2.76 2.24
C VAL A 69 -26.44 3.09 3.56
N LYS A 70 -25.68 3.26 4.66
CA LYS A 70 -26.25 3.58 5.98
C LYS A 70 -26.95 4.93 5.98
N SER A 71 -26.30 5.97 5.45
CA SER A 71 -26.86 7.32 5.43
C SER A 71 -28.10 7.43 4.55
N SER A 72 -28.07 6.85 3.35
CA SER A 72 -29.21 6.85 2.43
C SER A 72 -30.39 6.02 2.93
N SER A 73 -30.13 4.89 3.61
CA SER A 73 -31.17 4.07 4.24
C SER A 73 -31.92 4.85 5.31
N LEU A 74 -31.20 5.50 6.23
CA LEU A 74 -31.81 6.32 7.28
C LEU A 74 -32.60 7.48 6.67
N ARG A 75 -32.05 8.17 5.68
CA ARG A 75 -32.74 9.26 4.98
C ARG A 75 -34.03 8.77 4.31
N TYR A 76 -34.00 7.64 3.62
CA TYR A 76 -35.17 7.08 2.96
C TYR A 76 -36.27 6.68 3.96
N LEU A 77 -35.89 6.12 5.11
CA LEU A 77 -36.82 5.79 6.19
C LEU A 77 -37.49 7.05 6.73
N THR A 78 -36.72 8.11 6.99
CA THR A 78 -37.27 9.38 7.49
C THR A 78 -38.21 10.03 6.47
N GLU A 79 -37.82 10.08 5.20
CA GLU A 79 -38.63 10.68 4.12
C GLU A 79 -39.96 9.92 3.91
N ASN A 80 -39.98 8.60 4.11
CA ASN A 80 -41.17 7.77 3.86
C ASN A 80 -41.87 7.29 5.13
N ALA A 81 -41.45 7.73 6.32
CA ALA A 81 -42.07 7.33 7.59
C ALA A 81 -43.59 7.61 7.63
N HIS A 82 -44.03 8.65 6.92
CA HIS A 82 -45.44 9.02 6.81
C HIS A 82 -46.18 8.36 5.62
N ARG A 83 -45.47 7.70 4.69
CA ARG A 83 -46.03 7.08 3.46
C ARG A 83 -45.77 5.57 3.42
N LEU A 84 -46.14 4.88 4.50
CA LEU A 84 -46.00 3.44 4.58
C LEU A 84 -47.05 2.74 3.69
N PRO A 85 -46.66 1.81 2.82
CA PRO A 85 -47.61 1.09 1.97
C PRO A 85 -48.55 0.22 2.82
N ARG A 86 -49.82 0.17 2.43
CA ARG A 86 -50.87 -0.64 3.08
C ARG A 86 -51.12 -1.99 2.39
N THR A 87 -50.62 -2.17 1.16
CA THR A 87 -50.80 -3.38 0.36
C THR A 87 -49.50 -4.17 0.25
N VAL A 88 -49.60 -5.48 0.05
CA VAL A 88 -48.44 -6.38 -0.12
C VAL A 88 -47.61 -5.98 -1.36
N GLY A 89 -48.27 -5.62 -2.47
CA GLY A 89 -47.58 -5.12 -3.68
C GLY A 89 -46.86 -3.79 -3.46
N GLY A 90 -47.42 -2.89 -2.65
CA GLY A 90 -46.77 -1.62 -2.29
C GLY A 90 -45.47 -1.83 -1.52
N TRP A 91 -45.41 -2.83 -0.65
CA TRP A 91 -44.20 -3.20 0.08
C TRP A 91 -43.07 -3.71 -0.82
N TYR A 92 -43.39 -4.41 -1.91
CA TYR A 92 -42.39 -4.81 -2.90
C TYR A 92 -41.74 -3.59 -3.57
N PHE A 93 -42.55 -2.66 -4.09
CA PHE A 93 -42.04 -1.45 -4.74
C PHE A 93 -41.27 -0.53 -3.78
N TYR A 94 -41.70 -0.47 -2.53
CA TYR A 94 -41.00 0.25 -1.46
C TYR A 94 -39.57 -0.29 -1.27
N HIS A 95 -39.41 -1.60 -1.06
CA HIS A 95 -38.08 -2.20 -0.87
C HIS A 95 -37.22 -2.15 -2.13
N LYS A 96 -37.82 -2.33 -3.32
CA LYS A 96 -37.10 -2.20 -4.60
C LYS A 96 -36.52 -0.79 -4.78
N LYS A 97 -37.33 0.25 -4.50
CA LYS A 97 -36.88 1.64 -4.57
C LYS A 97 -35.85 1.96 -3.50
N LYS A 98 -36.05 1.49 -2.26
CA LYS A 98 -35.10 1.64 -1.15
C LYS A 98 -33.73 1.07 -1.51
N ASN A 99 -33.68 -0.16 -1.99
CA ASN A 99 -32.43 -0.83 -2.37
C ASN A 99 -31.73 -0.11 -3.52
N TYR A 100 -32.48 0.37 -4.52
CA TYR A 100 -31.92 1.15 -5.63
C TYR A 100 -31.24 2.44 -5.14
N ILE A 101 -31.92 3.23 -4.30
CA ILE A 101 -31.37 4.48 -3.76
C ILE A 101 -30.14 4.21 -2.88
N MET A 102 -30.19 3.16 -2.06
CA MET A 102 -29.09 2.75 -1.21
C MET A 102 -27.85 2.34 -2.00
N LEU A 103 -28.02 1.52 -3.04
CA LEU A 103 -26.92 1.08 -3.90
C LEU A 103 -26.29 2.25 -4.65
N LEU A 104 -27.11 3.13 -5.26
CA LEU A 104 -26.61 4.28 -6.00
C LEU A 104 -25.82 5.24 -5.10
N ALA A 105 -26.33 5.52 -3.89
CA ALA A 105 -25.63 6.34 -2.91
C ALA A 105 -24.34 5.67 -2.40
N GLY A 106 -24.37 4.35 -2.20
CA GLY A 106 -23.21 3.54 -1.82
C GLY A 106 -22.09 3.63 -2.86
N PHE A 107 -22.38 3.38 -4.14
CA PHE A 107 -21.38 3.46 -5.21
C PHE A 107 -20.82 4.88 -5.39
N LYS A 108 -21.67 5.91 -5.30
CA LYS A 108 -21.23 7.32 -5.38
C LYS A 108 -20.24 7.67 -4.27
N GLN A 109 -20.53 7.27 -3.02
CA GLN A 109 -19.61 7.51 -1.90
C GLN A 109 -18.35 6.64 -2.01
N ALA A 110 -18.48 5.38 -2.45
CA ALA A 110 -17.35 4.48 -2.67
C ALA A 110 -16.34 5.10 -3.65
N ALA A 111 -16.79 5.54 -4.83
CA ALA A 111 -15.92 6.17 -5.82
C ALA A 111 -15.25 7.45 -5.28
N THR A 112 -16.02 8.28 -4.57
CA THR A 112 -15.49 9.53 -4.00
C THR A 112 -14.41 9.27 -2.94
N LEU A 113 -14.62 8.30 -2.05
CA LEU A 113 -13.63 7.97 -1.02
C LEU A 113 -12.44 7.20 -1.58
N ALA A 114 -12.63 6.33 -2.58
CA ALA A 114 -11.55 5.61 -3.23
C ALA A 114 -10.48 6.56 -3.76
N VAL A 115 -10.90 7.59 -4.50
CA VAL A 115 -10.00 8.61 -5.06
C VAL A 115 -9.30 9.40 -3.94
N LYS A 116 -10.05 9.83 -2.92
CA LYS A 116 -9.48 10.59 -1.79
C LYS A 116 -8.44 9.78 -1.02
N TYR A 117 -8.71 8.50 -0.77
CA TYR A 117 -7.80 7.61 -0.05
C TYR A 117 -6.56 7.32 -0.89
N SER A 118 -6.74 6.99 -2.17
CA SER A 118 -5.62 6.74 -3.10
C SER A 118 -4.66 7.94 -3.17
N ILE A 119 -5.20 9.15 -3.37
CA ILE A 119 -4.40 10.39 -3.43
C ILE A 119 -3.73 10.66 -2.07
N GLY A 120 -4.49 10.57 -0.97
CA GLY A 120 -3.96 10.85 0.37
C GLY A 120 -2.83 9.91 0.77
N VAL A 121 -2.97 8.61 0.52
CA VAL A 121 -1.94 7.61 0.84
C VAL A 121 -0.73 7.74 -0.09
N SER A 122 -0.94 7.99 -1.38
CA SER A 122 0.18 8.22 -2.32
C SER A 122 0.98 9.47 -1.95
N ALA A 123 0.31 10.56 -1.57
CA ALA A 123 0.96 11.77 -1.10
C ALA A 123 1.75 11.52 0.20
N PHE A 124 1.18 10.78 1.14
CA PHE A 124 1.84 10.40 2.39
C PHE A 124 3.15 9.63 2.12
N LEU A 125 3.09 8.58 1.29
CA LEU A 125 4.27 7.79 0.93
C LEU A 125 5.29 8.59 0.12
N GLY A 126 4.84 9.53 -0.72
CA GLY A 126 5.73 10.41 -1.48
C GLY A 126 6.52 11.34 -0.57
N VAL A 127 5.87 11.92 0.44
CA VAL A 127 6.55 12.77 1.45
C VAL A 127 7.51 11.94 2.30
N GLU A 128 7.11 10.73 2.70
CA GLU A 128 7.98 9.80 3.41
C GLU A 128 9.24 9.44 2.61
N ALA A 129 9.09 9.06 1.34
CA ALA A 129 10.22 8.76 0.45
C ALA A 129 11.13 9.97 0.21
N GLY A 130 10.56 11.19 0.11
CA GLY A 130 11.34 12.42 -0.01
C GLY A 130 12.17 12.71 1.25
N LEU A 131 11.60 12.49 2.44
CA LEU A 131 12.32 12.64 3.70
C LEU A 131 13.38 11.55 3.89
N ASP A 132 13.09 10.31 3.50
CA ASP A 132 14.08 9.22 3.53
C ASP A 132 15.29 9.56 2.63
N PHE A 133 15.06 10.14 1.43
CA PHE A 133 16.13 10.57 0.52
C PHE A 133 17.01 11.68 1.10
N THR A 134 16.41 12.62 1.84
CA THR A 134 17.15 13.76 2.43
C THR A 134 17.93 13.40 3.69
N ARG A 135 17.45 12.44 4.50
CA ARG A 135 18.11 12.03 5.76
C ARG A 135 19.01 10.81 5.60
N GLY A 136 18.82 10.00 4.56
CA GLY A 136 19.61 8.80 4.31
C GLY A 136 19.39 7.65 5.31
N THR A 137 18.42 7.78 6.22
CA THR A 137 18.04 6.75 7.19
C THR A 137 16.56 6.40 7.08
N THR A 138 16.22 5.12 7.30
CA THR A 138 14.86 4.59 7.15
C THR A 138 14.36 4.12 8.51
N ASP A 139 13.69 5.01 9.25
CA ASP A 139 13.24 4.76 10.64
C ASP A 139 11.77 5.11 10.87
N PHE A 140 11.13 4.46 11.87
CA PHE A 140 9.78 4.81 12.35
C PHE A 140 9.63 6.29 12.74
N ILE A 141 10.72 6.95 13.16
CA ILE A 141 10.71 8.38 13.52
C ILE A 141 10.33 9.23 12.31
N ASN A 142 10.86 8.89 11.13
CA ASN A 142 10.57 9.64 9.92
C ASN A 142 9.08 9.53 9.56
N THR A 143 8.56 8.31 9.56
CA THR A 143 7.13 8.01 9.37
C THR A 143 6.25 8.75 10.38
N THR A 144 6.68 8.84 11.65
CA THR A 144 5.95 9.55 12.71
C THR A 144 5.92 11.07 12.49
N ILE A 145 7.04 11.67 12.07
CA ILE A 145 7.12 13.11 11.74
C ILE A 145 6.21 13.41 10.54
N VAL A 146 6.25 12.59 9.49
CA VAL A 146 5.37 12.71 8.33
C VAL A 146 3.90 12.61 8.74
N GLY A 147 3.56 11.65 9.62
CA GLY A 147 2.21 11.50 10.18
C GLY A 147 1.73 12.70 10.97
N ALA A 148 2.59 13.26 11.83
CA ALA A 148 2.28 14.47 12.59
C ALA A 148 2.10 15.68 11.67
N ALA A 149 2.99 15.86 10.69
CA ALA A 149 2.93 16.95 9.72
C ALA A 149 1.68 16.85 8.84
N ALA A 150 1.37 15.67 8.30
CA ALA A 150 0.18 15.42 7.49
C ALA A 150 -1.11 15.69 8.29
N SER A 151 -1.14 15.25 9.56
CA SER A 151 -2.30 15.49 10.44
C SER A 151 -2.48 16.97 10.77
N TYR A 152 -1.38 17.68 11.00
CA TYR A 152 -1.41 19.13 11.24
C TYR A 152 -1.86 19.92 10.00
N ALA A 153 -1.32 19.57 8.83
CA ALA A 153 -1.70 20.16 7.55
C ALA A 153 -3.19 19.95 7.26
N PHE A 154 -3.68 18.71 7.42
CA PHE A 154 -5.09 18.39 7.23
C PHE A 154 -6.01 19.11 8.22
N GLY A 155 -5.64 19.16 9.50
CA GLY A 155 -6.39 19.88 10.53
C GLY A 155 -6.46 21.40 10.26
N SER A 156 -5.42 21.95 9.64
CA SER A 156 -5.40 23.36 9.22
C SER A 156 -6.24 23.60 7.98
N TYR A 157 -6.17 22.73 6.98
CA TYR A 157 -7.03 22.78 5.79
C TYR A 157 -8.53 22.70 6.14
N LYS A 158 -8.89 21.95 7.18
CA LYS A 158 -10.28 21.83 7.66
C LYS A 158 -10.71 22.89 8.68
N HIS A 159 -9.91 23.94 8.89
CA HIS A 159 -10.20 25.03 9.84
C HIS A 159 -10.65 24.54 11.23
N MET A 160 -10.00 23.49 11.75
CA MET A 160 -10.34 22.95 13.07
C MET A 160 -9.92 23.89 14.21
N THR A 161 -10.60 23.80 15.36
CA THR A 161 -10.20 24.53 16.57
C THR A 161 -8.85 24.03 17.11
N ARG A 162 -8.15 24.85 17.91
CA ARG A 162 -6.81 24.52 18.44
C ARG A 162 -6.78 23.16 19.17
N VAL A 163 -7.79 22.90 20.01
CA VAL A 163 -7.90 21.64 20.77
C VAL A 163 -8.16 20.45 19.85
N GLN A 164 -9.03 20.60 18.85
CA GLN A 164 -9.30 19.55 17.87
C GLN A 164 -8.05 19.22 17.04
N LYS A 165 -7.30 20.23 16.59
CA LYS A 165 -6.03 20.03 15.87
C LYS A 165 -5.04 19.24 16.72
N PHE A 166 -4.87 19.60 18.00
CA PHE A 166 -3.92 18.91 18.88
C PHE A 166 -4.31 17.44 19.11
N ASN A 167 -5.60 17.17 19.34
CA ASN A 167 -6.10 15.81 19.46
C ASN A 167 -5.96 15.02 18.16
N TYR A 168 -6.15 15.68 17.01
CA TYR A 168 -6.00 15.05 15.70
C TYR A 168 -4.54 14.69 15.40
N VAL A 169 -3.61 15.61 15.70
CA VAL A 169 -2.16 15.37 15.57
C VAL A 169 -1.72 14.23 16.49
N LYS A 170 -2.15 14.21 17.76
CA LYS A 170 -1.84 13.11 18.70
C LYS A 170 -2.28 11.73 18.17
N LYS A 171 -3.50 11.64 17.65
CA LYS A 171 -4.02 10.38 17.09
C LYS A 171 -3.27 10.01 15.80
N GLY A 172 -3.01 10.97 14.94
CA GLY A 172 -2.28 10.75 13.69
C GLY A 172 -0.83 10.33 13.93
N SER A 173 -0.13 10.95 14.88
CA SER A 173 1.23 10.58 15.26
C SER A 173 1.27 9.18 15.90
N LEU A 174 0.29 8.83 16.74
CA LEU A 174 0.20 7.50 17.32
C LEU A 174 0.01 6.42 16.25
N LEU A 175 -0.89 6.64 15.29
CA LEU A 175 -1.09 5.71 14.17
C LEU A 175 0.16 5.58 13.29
N ALA A 176 0.83 6.70 13.00
CA ALA A 176 2.07 6.68 12.22
C ALA A 176 3.21 5.97 12.94
N LEU A 177 3.29 6.11 14.27
CA LEU A 177 4.23 5.38 15.10
C LEU A 177 3.96 3.87 15.06
N CYS A 178 2.70 3.44 15.24
CA CYS A 178 2.34 2.03 15.13
C CYS A 178 2.66 1.47 13.74
N TYR A 179 2.41 2.25 12.68
CA TYR A 179 2.73 1.87 11.30
C TYR A 179 4.24 1.75 11.08
N GLY A 180 5.03 2.73 11.52
CA GLY A 180 6.49 2.71 11.42
C GLY A 180 7.12 1.55 12.20
N LEU A 181 6.65 1.27 13.42
CA LEU A 181 7.11 0.11 14.18
C LEU A 181 6.76 -1.22 13.51
N ALA A 182 5.58 -1.31 12.88
CA ALA A 182 5.20 -2.49 12.12
C ALA A 182 6.09 -2.69 10.88
N GLN A 183 6.43 -1.61 10.17
CA GLN A 183 7.39 -1.65 9.06
C GLN A 183 8.78 -2.10 9.53
N ASP A 184 9.26 -1.54 10.64
CA ASP A 184 10.59 -1.85 11.16
C ASP A 184 10.67 -3.30 11.68
N ALA A 185 9.58 -3.81 12.28
CA ALA A 185 9.47 -5.23 12.67
C ALA A 185 9.53 -6.16 11.44
N MET A 186 8.88 -5.78 10.33
CA MET A 186 8.95 -6.55 9.07
C MET A 186 10.35 -6.49 8.45
N ILE A 187 11.07 -5.37 8.55
CA ILE A 187 12.47 -5.27 8.09
C ILE A 187 13.38 -6.17 8.94
N TYR A 188 13.24 -6.11 10.26
CA TYR A 188 14.02 -6.93 11.19
C TYR A 188 13.81 -8.43 10.97
N GLY A 189 12.56 -8.88 10.79
CA GLY A 189 12.25 -10.27 10.51
C GLY A 189 12.84 -10.81 9.21
N ARG A 190 13.22 -9.93 8.27
CA ARG A 190 13.87 -10.27 7.00
C ARG A 190 15.40 -10.14 7.03
N GLY A 191 15.98 -9.77 8.18
CA GLY A 191 17.42 -9.52 8.31
C GLY A 191 17.90 -8.21 7.67
N GLY A 192 16.98 -7.27 7.41
CA GLY A 192 17.32 -5.94 6.89
C GLY A 192 17.96 -5.03 7.94
N TYR A 193 18.67 -4.00 7.48
CA TYR A 193 19.36 -3.07 8.37
C TYR A 193 18.38 -2.10 9.04
N VAL A 194 18.33 -2.13 10.36
CA VAL A 194 17.63 -1.15 11.21
C VAL A 194 18.63 -0.67 12.27
N TRP A 195 18.99 0.61 12.27
CA TRP A 195 20.16 1.11 13.01
C TRP A 195 20.16 0.79 14.51
N TYR A 196 19.00 0.81 15.16
CA TYR A 196 18.87 0.53 16.59
C TYR A 196 18.89 -0.97 16.94
N THR A 197 18.71 -1.86 15.95
CA THR A 197 18.79 -3.32 16.18
C THR A 197 20.24 -3.81 16.24
N GLN A 198 21.19 -3.05 15.69
CA GLN A 198 22.62 -3.35 15.78
C GLN A 198 23.15 -3.29 17.21
N PHE A 199 22.54 -2.47 18.08
CA PHE A 199 22.93 -2.38 19.48
C PHE A 199 22.59 -3.65 20.28
N SER A 200 21.61 -4.44 19.81
CA SER A 200 21.21 -5.70 20.45
C SER A 200 21.91 -6.93 19.87
N SER A 201 22.60 -6.81 18.73
CA SER A 201 23.23 -7.93 18.00
C SER A 201 24.76 -7.90 18.06
N SER A 202 25.33 -7.48 19.19
CA SER A 202 26.72 -7.76 19.53
C SER A 202 26.85 -9.25 19.93
N LYS A 203 26.81 -10.14 18.93
CA LYS A 203 27.29 -11.52 19.16
C LYS A 203 28.81 -11.42 19.42
N PRO A 204 29.32 -11.86 20.59
CA PRO A 204 30.76 -11.95 20.78
C PRO A 204 31.31 -12.94 19.74
N SER A 205 32.22 -12.49 18.89
CA SER A 205 33.00 -13.38 18.02
C SER A 205 33.77 -14.33 18.93
N MET A 206 33.30 -15.57 19.03
CA MET A 206 34.03 -16.63 19.70
C MET A 206 35.28 -16.89 18.86
N VAL A 207 36.40 -16.40 19.37
CA VAL A 207 37.76 -16.65 18.88
C VAL A 207 37.92 -18.17 18.75
N GLN A 208 38.11 -18.65 17.52
CA GLN A 208 38.57 -20.01 17.30
C GLN A 208 40.06 -20.03 17.64
N LEU A 209 40.39 -20.67 18.76
CA LEU A 209 41.74 -21.12 19.12
C LEU A 209 41.98 -22.51 18.52
#